data_AF-A0A2S7XT58-F1
#
_entry.id   AF-A0A2S7XT58-F1
#
_cell.length_a   1.000
_cell.length_b   1.000
_cell.length_c   1.000
_cell.angle_alpha   90.00
_cell.angle_beta   90.00
_cell.angle_gamma   90.00
#
_symmetry.space_group_name_H-M   'P 1'
#
loop_
_entity.id
_entity.type
_entity.pdbx_description
1 polymer ?
#
loop_
_entity_poly.entity_id
_entity_poly.type
_entity_poly.pdbx_seq_one_letter_code
_entity_poly.pdbx_strand_id
1 'polypeptide(L)'
;MSYSSFLLKAVFIIFFLNGSFLATAQASQSFRGKCLLEVEGKKYINGSCDISMHDDGSFQVSKNNPPLTYFAQVSVTGKNVAEGNWNGEEGATHAHDPLGNLVRKGACWQNKRVKVCAWK
;
A
#
# COMPACT_ATOMS: atom_id res chain seq x y z
N MET A 1 -20.75 68.33 11.62
CA MET A 1 -20.39 68.60 10.21
C MET A 1 -19.87 67.28 9.64
N SER A 2 -20.70 66.44 9.02
CA SER A 2 -20.97 66.31 7.55
C SER A 2 -19.66 66.26 6.73
N TYR A 3 -19.32 65.23 5.93
CA TYR A 3 -19.95 64.66 4.71
C TYR A 3 -19.49 63.18 4.51
N SER A 4 -20.28 62.17 4.10
CA SER A 4 -20.96 61.86 2.81
C SER A 4 -20.20 60.84 1.92
N SER A 5 -20.75 59.61 1.88
CA SER A 5 -21.04 58.66 0.77
C SER A 5 -20.20 58.60 -0.54
N PHE A 6 -19.71 57.40 -0.89
CA PHE A 6 -19.56 56.84 -2.27
C PHE A 6 -19.53 55.27 -2.16
N LEU A 7 -20.64 54.56 -2.42
CA LEU A 7 -21.05 53.87 -3.65
C LEU A 7 -20.19 52.68 -4.13
N LEU A 8 -20.88 51.52 -4.26
CA LEU A 8 -20.71 50.40 -5.22
C LEU A 8 -19.32 49.72 -5.28
N LYS A 9 -19.20 48.40 -5.16
CA LYS A 9 -19.78 47.40 -6.06
C LYS A 9 -19.93 46.04 -5.35
N ALA A 10 -21.11 45.45 -5.46
CA ALA A 10 -21.31 44.03 -5.17
C ALA A 10 -20.50 43.19 -6.17
N VAL A 11 -19.51 42.46 -5.69
CA VAL A 11 -18.82 41.43 -6.47
C VAL A 11 -19.64 40.15 -6.31
N PHE A 12 -20.48 39.85 -7.30
CA PHE A 12 -21.08 38.53 -7.45
C PHE A 12 -19.97 37.55 -7.84
N ILE A 13 -19.43 36.84 -6.86
CA ILE A 13 -18.52 35.70 -7.10
C ILE A 13 -19.38 34.55 -7.62
N ILE A 14 -19.35 34.34 -8.93
CA ILE A 14 -19.87 33.13 -9.56
C ILE A 14 -18.93 31.98 -9.16
N PHE A 15 -19.32 31.17 -8.18
CA PHE A 15 -18.63 29.93 -7.84
C PHE A 15 -18.88 28.92 -8.97
N PHE A 16 -17.90 28.77 -9.85
CA PHE A 16 -17.80 27.59 -10.72
C PHE A 16 -17.60 26.36 -9.84
N LEU A 17 -18.56 25.44 -9.85
CA LEU A 17 -18.50 24.12 -9.20
C LEU A 17 -17.40 23.27 -9.86
N ASN A 18 -16.14 23.53 -9.53
CA ASN A 18 -15.03 22.63 -9.82
C ASN A 18 -14.97 21.63 -8.67
N GLY A 19 -15.61 20.47 -8.85
CA GLY A 19 -15.56 19.36 -7.90
C GLY A 19 -14.11 18.95 -7.63
N SER A 20 -13.63 19.25 -6.44
CA SER A 20 -12.29 18.84 -5.99
C SER A 20 -12.37 17.39 -5.53
N PHE A 21 -11.77 16.47 -6.29
CA PHE A 21 -11.53 15.11 -5.80
C PHE A 21 -10.50 15.20 -4.66
N LEU A 22 -10.95 14.97 -3.42
CA LEU A 22 -10.05 14.78 -2.29
C LEU A 22 -9.44 13.38 -2.40
N ALA A 23 -8.17 13.30 -2.80
CA ALA A 23 -7.39 12.06 -2.67
C ALA A 23 -7.14 11.81 -1.18
N THR A 24 -7.78 10.79 -0.61
CA THR A 24 -7.55 10.37 0.77
C THR A 24 -6.19 9.67 0.87
N ALA A 25 -5.27 10.21 1.67
CA ALA A 25 -4.03 9.52 1.99
C ALA A 25 -4.35 8.24 2.79
N GLN A 26 -3.93 7.06 2.30
CA GLN A 26 -4.08 5.80 3.02
C GLN A 26 -3.09 5.76 4.18
N ALA A 27 -3.60 5.62 5.41
CA ALA A 27 -2.75 5.33 6.55
C ALA A 27 -2.19 3.91 6.42
N SER A 28 -0.92 3.72 6.80
CA SER A 28 -0.34 2.38 6.93
C SER A 28 0.10 2.16 8.38
N GLN A 29 -0.24 1.01 8.93
CA GLN A 29 0.19 0.58 10.25
C GLN A 29 1.32 -0.44 10.10
N SER A 30 2.50 -0.14 10.64
CA SER A 30 3.63 -1.06 10.67
C SER A 30 3.76 -1.75 12.02
N PHE A 31 3.99 -3.06 12.00
CA PHE A 31 4.23 -3.86 13.20
C PHE A 31 5.12 -5.07 12.88
N ARG A 32 5.73 -5.64 13.93
CA ARG A 32 6.50 -6.87 13.81
C ARG A 32 5.59 -8.09 13.90
N GLY A 33 5.90 -9.08 13.08
CA GLY A 33 5.23 -10.37 13.09
C GLY A 33 6.12 -11.46 12.52
N LYS A 34 5.48 -12.51 12.01
CA LYS A 34 6.15 -13.58 11.25
C LYS A 34 5.69 -13.50 9.79
N CYS A 35 6.63 -13.69 8.86
CA CYS A 35 6.33 -13.70 7.43
C CYS A 35 6.92 -14.90 6.73
N LEU A 36 6.30 -15.23 5.59
CA LEU A 36 6.86 -16.11 4.58
C LEU A 36 6.78 -15.39 3.23
N LEU A 37 7.91 -15.26 2.55
CA LEU A 37 7.97 -14.99 1.11
C LEU A 37 8.64 -16.20 0.46
N GLU A 38 7.86 -16.99 -0.25
CA GLU A 38 8.32 -18.15 -1.01
C GLU A 38 7.99 -17.93 -2.49
N VAL A 39 9.00 -18.00 -3.35
CA VAL A 39 8.86 -17.89 -4.81
C VAL A 39 9.56 -19.09 -5.42
N GLU A 40 8.81 -19.89 -6.17
CA GLU A 40 9.29 -21.11 -6.85
C GLU A 40 9.95 -22.10 -5.87
N GLY A 41 9.38 -22.22 -4.67
CA GLY A 41 9.86 -23.10 -3.62
C GLY A 41 11.06 -22.58 -2.82
N LYS A 42 11.69 -21.48 -3.25
CA LYS A 42 12.75 -20.81 -2.48
C LYS A 42 12.16 -19.81 -1.50
N LYS A 43 12.59 -19.89 -0.24
CA LYS A 43 12.17 -18.98 0.83
C LYS A 43 13.14 -17.81 0.94
N TYR A 44 12.66 -16.61 0.67
CA TYR A 44 13.41 -15.36 0.73
C TYR A 44 13.22 -14.65 2.07
N ILE A 45 12.03 -14.78 2.64
CA ILE A 45 11.70 -14.37 4.02
C ILE A 45 11.06 -15.57 4.71
N ASN A 46 11.54 -15.94 5.90
CA ASN A 46 10.95 -17.00 6.72
C ASN A 46 11.29 -16.75 8.19
N GLY A 47 10.38 -16.13 8.94
CA GLY A 47 10.61 -15.77 10.33
C GLY A 47 10.16 -14.34 10.63
N SER A 48 10.83 -13.70 11.59
CA SER A 48 10.52 -12.33 12.02
C SER A 48 10.66 -11.33 10.87
N CYS A 49 9.69 -10.44 10.74
CA CYS A 49 9.56 -9.45 9.67
C CYS A 49 8.72 -8.26 10.11
N ASP A 50 8.80 -7.17 9.35
CA ASP A 50 7.97 -6.00 9.49
C ASP A 50 6.82 -6.17 8.49
N ILE A 51 5.61 -5.90 8.97
CA ILE A 51 4.37 -5.97 8.20
C ILE A 51 3.80 -4.56 8.21
N SER A 52 3.72 -3.93 7.04
CA SER A 52 3.03 -2.65 6.86
C SER A 52 1.66 -2.94 6.24
N MET A 53 0.58 -2.78 7.00
CA MET A 53 -0.79 -2.99 6.54
C MET A 53 -1.47 -1.68 6.18
N HIS A 54 -2.28 -1.70 5.13
CA HIS A 54 -3.17 -0.64 4.71
C HIS A 54 -4.63 -0.99 5.06
N ASP A 55 -5.49 0.03 5.10
CA ASP A 55 -6.90 -0.10 5.50
C ASP A 55 -7.74 -1.00 4.56
N ASP A 56 -7.34 -1.12 3.29
CA ASP A 56 -7.97 -1.98 2.29
C ASP A 56 -7.55 -3.46 2.42
N GLY A 57 -6.66 -3.78 3.36
CA GLY A 57 -6.09 -5.10 3.57
C GLY A 57 -4.88 -5.39 2.69
N SER A 58 -4.45 -4.45 1.84
CA SER A 58 -3.15 -4.49 1.17
C SER A 58 -2.03 -4.40 2.20
N PHE A 59 -0.89 -5.01 1.92
CA PHE A 59 0.23 -4.99 2.85
C PHE A 59 1.58 -5.22 2.18
N GLN A 60 2.63 -4.82 2.88
CA GLN A 60 4.01 -5.16 2.57
C GLN A 60 4.61 -6.01 3.68
N VAL A 61 5.40 -7.02 3.30
CA VAL A 61 6.29 -7.75 4.20
C VAL A 61 7.73 -7.43 3.85
N SER A 62 8.56 -7.15 4.85
CA SER A 62 10.00 -6.90 4.67
C SER A 62 10.81 -7.61 5.74
N LYS A 63 11.99 -8.10 5.37
CA LYS A 63 12.91 -8.72 6.34
C LYS A 63 13.36 -7.67 7.37
N ASN A 64 13.23 -8.02 8.65
CA ASN A 64 13.67 -7.17 9.77
C ASN A 64 15.16 -7.22 9.93
N ASN A 65 15.88 -6.36 9.20
CA ASN A 65 17.19 -5.84 9.58
C ASN A 65 17.71 -4.97 8.43
N PRO A 66 18.28 -3.79 8.69
CA PRO A 66 19.09 -3.10 7.70
C PRO A 66 20.35 -3.93 7.36
N PRO A 67 20.81 -3.92 6.09
CA PRO A 67 20.23 -3.22 4.94
C PRO A 67 18.95 -3.90 4.43
N LEU A 68 18.11 -3.16 3.68
CA LEU A 68 16.96 -3.76 2.97
C LEU A 68 17.45 -4.96 2.16
N THR A 69 16.76 -6.11 2.26
CA THR A 69 17.14 -7.34 1.54
C THR A 69 16.01 -7.74 0.59
N TYR A 70 14.99 -8.43 1.07
CA TYR A 70 13.82 -8.82 0.30
C TYR A 70 12.55 -8.23 0.90
N PHE A 71 11.61 -7.87 0.03
CA PHE A 71 10.27 -7.47 0.41
C PHE A 71 9.26 -7.83 -0.67
N ALA A 72 8.00 -7.97 -0.28
CA ALA A 72 6.88 -8.20 -1.19
C ALA A 72 5.68 -7.35 -0.79
N GLN A 73 5.00 -6.80 -1.78
CA GLN A 73 3.74 -6.07 -1.66
C GLN A 73 2.61 -6.94 -2.19
N VAL A 74 1.49 -6.94 -1.46
CA VAL A 74 0.23 -7.57 -1.87
C VAL A 74 -0.82 -6.48 -1.91
N SER A 75 -1.35 -6.23 -3.10
CA SER A 75 -2.39 -5.23 -3.36
C SER A 75 -3.73 -5.94 -3.49
N VAL A 76 -4.63 -5.75 -2.53
CA VAL A 76 -5.96 -6.39 -2.54
C VAL A 76 -6.85 -5.69 -3.57
N THR A 77 -7.21 -6.41 -4.62
CA THR A 77 -8.01 -5.87 -5.74
C THR A 77 -9.48 -6.28 -5.67
N GLY A 78 -9.83 -7.20 -4.77
CA GLY A 78 -11.21 -7.62 -4.54
C GLY A 78 -11.33 -8.66 -3.42
N LYS A 79 -12.54 -9.17 -3.22
CA LYS A 79 -12.81 -10.18 -2.19
C LYS A 79 -11.97 -11.44 -2.44
N ASN A 80 -10.98 -11.67 -1.58
CA ASN A 80 -10.04 -12.80 -1.67
C ASN A 80 -9.20 -12.86 -2.96
N VAL A 81 -9.05 -11.73 -3.66
CA VAL A 81 -8.20 -11.59 -4.85
C VAL A 81 -7.24 -10.42 -4.65
N ALA A 82 -5.98 -10.63 -5.00
CA ALA A 82 -4.92 -9.64 -4.92
C ALA A 82 -3.92 -9.80 -6.06
N GLU A 83 -3.13 -8.76 -6.30
CA GLU A 83 -1.93 -8.81 -7.13
C GLU A 83 -0.70 -8.66 -6.25
N GLY A 84 0.36 -9.40 -6.55
CA GLY A 84 1.61 -9.32 -5.80
C GLY A 84 2.76 -8.79 -6.64
N ASN A 85 3.64 -8.02 -6.02
CA ASN A 85 4.93 -7.60 -6.58
C ASN A 85 6.02 -7.76 -5.51
N TRP A 86 7.26 -8.01 -5.93
CA TRP A 86 8.41 -8.10 -5.02
C TRP A 86 9.64 -7.52 -5.69
N ASN A 87 10.75 -7.44 -4.94
CA ASN A 87 11.95 -6.80 -5.43
C ASN A 87 12.84 -7.70 -6.30
N GLY A 88 12.66 -9.02 -6.28
CA GLY A 88 13.37 -9.99 -7.14
C GLY A 88 14.83 -10.23 -6.77
N GLU A 89 15.57 -9.14 -6.64
CA GLU A 89 16.99 -9.05 -6.31
C GLU A 89 17.18 -8.58 -4.86
N GLU A 90 18.18 -9.13 -4.17
CA GLU A 90 18.51 -8.71 -2.80
C GLU A 90 18.98 -7.25 -2.80
N GLY A 91 18.37 -6.41 -1.97
CA GLY A 91 18.73 -5.00 -1.84
C GLY A 91 18.12 -4.08 -2.89
N ALA A 92 17.44 -4.60 -3.91
CA ALA A 92 16.67 -3.78 -4.83
C ALA A 92 15.59 -3.00 -4.06
N THR A 93 15.43 -1.72 -4.39
CA THR A 93 14.61 -0.76 -3.63
C THR A 93 13.16 -0.64 -4.13
N HIS A 94 12.80 -1.36 -5.19
CA HIS A 94 11.49 -1.28 -5.83
C HIS A 94 10.90 -2.67 -6.03
N ALA A 95 9.59 -2.84 -5.74
CA ALA A 95 8.85 -4.06 -6.03
C ALA A 95 8.38 -4.06 -7.50
N HIS A 96 9.30 -4.32 -8.43
CA HIS A 96 9.04 -4.28 -9.86
C HIS A 96 8.71 -5.66 -10.45
N ASP A 97 9.07 -6.74 -9.76
CA ASP A 97 8.87 -8.09 -10.26
C ASP A 97 7.46 -8.58 -9.91
N PRO A 98 6.66 -9.02 -10.90
CA PRO A 98 5.31 -9.49 -10.65
C PRO A 98 5.30 -10.90 -10.05
N LEU A 99 4.60 -11.05 -8.93
CA LEU A 99 4.23 -12.35 -8.34
C LEU A 99 2.94 -12.92 -8.96
N GLY A 100 2.21 -12.07 -9.70
CA GLY A 100 0.96 -12.38 -10.38
C GLY A 100 -0.27 -12.34 -9.47
N ASN A 101 -1.38 -12.88 -9.98
CA ASN A 101 -2.64 -12.96 -9.24
C ASN A 101 -2.50 -13.94 -8.06
N LEU A 102 -3.01 -13.53 -6.91
CA LEU A 102 -2.97 -14.28 -5.66
C LEU A 102 -4.38 -14.47 -5.12
N VAL A 103 -4.58 -15.62 -4.48
CA VAL A 103 -5.80 -15.92 -3.73
C VAL A 103 -5.51 -16.08 -2.26
N ARG A 104 -6.45 -15.63 -1.42
CA ARG A 104 -6.31 -15.72 0.03
C ARG A 104 -6.52 -17.16 0.52
N LYS A 105 -5.58 -17.68 1.30
CA LYS A 105 -5.69 -18.94 2.05
C LYS A 105 -5.12 -18.75 3.45
N GLY A 106 -6.01 -18.64 4.45
CA GLY A 106 -5.63 -18.34 5.82
C GLY A 106 -4.92 -16.98 5.91
N ALA A 107 -3.70 -16.99 6.45
CA ALA A 107 -2.84 -15.81 6.57
C ALA A 107 -1.99 -15.52 5.30
N CYS A 108 -2.15 -16.32 4.25
CA CYS A 108 -1.33 -16.25 3.05
C CYS A 108 -2.14 -15.77 1.84
N TRP A 109 -1.46 -15.04 0.97
CA TRP A 109 -1.84 -14.78 -0.41
C TRP A 109 -0.93 -15.59 -1.31
N GLN A 110 -1.52 -16.48 -2.11
CA GLN A 110 -0.74 -17.49 -2.81
C GLN A 110 -1.30 -17.87 -4.18
N ASN A 111 -0.42 -18.39 -5.02
CA ASN A 111 -0.75 -19.09 -6.25
C ASN A 111 0.10 -20.37 -6.35
N LYS A 112 0.27 -20.92 -7.56
CA LYS A 112 1.06 -22.16 -7.75
C LYS A 112 2.56 -21.98 -7.50
N ARG A 113 3.10 -20.76 -7.70
CA ARG A 113 4.54 -20.47 -7.60
C ARG A 113 4.89 -19.67 -6.34
N VAL A 114 3.93 -18.93 -5.78
CA VAL A 114 4.18 -17.92 -4.76
C VAL A 114 3.36 -18.16 -3.50
N LYS A 115 3.96 -17.90 -2.35
CA LYS A 115 3.27 -17.68 -1.07
C LYS A 115 3.82 -16.42 -0.41
N VAL A 116 2.93 -15.46 -0.12
CA VAL A 116 3.21 -14.30 0.73
C VAL A 116 2.30 -14.40 1.95
N CYS A 117 2.88 -14.65 3.12
CA CYS A 117 2.14 -14.82 4.36
C CYS A 117 2.56 -13.78 5.39
N ALA A 118 1.58 -13.30 6.15
CA ALA A 118 1.78 -12.35 7.25
C ALA A 118 0.98 -12.81 8.48
N TRP A 119 1.68 -13.12 9.57
CA TRP A 119 1.11 -13.48 10.85
C TRP A 119 1.48 -12.41 11.88
N LYS A 120 0.49 -11.91 12.59
CA LYS A 120 0.67 -11.03 13.75
C LYS A 120 0.94 -11.84 15.01
#